data_AF-A0A1P8M5C0-F1
#
_entry.id   AF-A0A1P8M5C0-F1
#
_cell.length_a   1.000
_cell.length_b   1.000
_cell.length_c   1.000
_cell.angle_alpha   90.00
_cell.angle_beta   90.00
_cell.angle_gamma   90.00
#
_symmetry.space_group_name_H-M   'P 1'
#
loop_
_entity.id
_entity.type
_entity.pdbx_description
1 polymer ?
#
loop_
_entity_poly.entity_id
_entity_poly.type
_entity_poly.pdbx_seq_one_letter_code
_entity_poly.pdbx_strand_id
1 'polypeptide(L)'
;MPPVSAVPPEPTQAPLESFTFPDGHISFSYPAGWSVRTQRGPGSDGPPWQPLEAIVSDATGDDLASISSGANGIGCTAGPVTRTVLDRAPVPGLRETDGTTPQFGFDVESTGGTDYYSMEVSNPRFLQEGEGVASGCSLLIMGNGGAQTRTIFGEPAFPNRAAAKAWMGTEQYSQLKALMLSLTYS
;
A
#
# COMPACT_ATOMS: atom_id res chain seq x y z
N MET A 1 -20.79 46.24 -16.78
CA MET A 1 -20.20 45.25 -15.86
C MET A 1 -20.22 43.92 -16.59
N PRO A 2 -19.09 43.20 -16.70
CA PRO A 2 -19.03 41.93 -17.42
C PRO A 2 -19.74 40.83 -16.62
N PRO A 3 -20.20 39.73 -17.26
CA PRO A 3 -20.82 38.61 -16.55
C PRO A 3 -19.77 37.83 -15.76
N VAL A 4 -20.15 37.38 -14.57
CA VAL A 4 -19.33 36.54 -13.70
C VAL A 4 -19.33 35.12 -14.29
N SER A 5 -18.17 34.61 -14.69
CA SER A 5 -18.02 33.23 -15.13
C SER A 5 -18.37 32.27 -13.98
N ALA A 6 -19.32 31.36 -14.20
CA ALA A 6 -19.59 30.26 -13.30
C ALA A 6 -18.39 29.30 -13.30
N VAL A 7 -17.80 29.08 -12.13
CA VAL A 7 -16.78 28.06 -11.91
C VAL A 7 -17.46 26.68 -12.05
N PRO A 8 -16.95 25.75 -12.89
CA PRO A 8 -17.47 24.39 -12.95
C PRO A 8 -17.44 23.74 -11.56
N PRO A 9 -18.44 22.92 -11.18
CA PRO A 9 -18.35 22.17 -9.94
C PRO A 9 -17.11 21.28 -10.01
N GLU A 10 -16.18 21.50 -9.08
CA GLU A 10 -15.05 20.62 -8.84
C GLU A 10 -15.62 19.20 -8.63
N PRO A 11 -15.05 18.15 -9.25
CA PRO A 11 -15.52 16.80 -9.02
C PRO A 11 -15.50 16.56 -7.51
N THR A 12 -16.67 16.37 -6.90
CA THR A 12 -16.82 16.09 -5.47
C THR A 12 -15.99 14.86 -5.17
N GLN A 13 -14.75 15.06 -4.73
CA GLN A 13 -13.93 13.99 -4.20
C GLN A 13 -14.77 13.36 -3.10
N ALA A 14 -14.92 12.03 -3.14
CA ALA A 14 -15.53 11.32 -2.04
C ALA A 14 -14.90 11.84 -0.74
N PRO A 15 -15.69 12.17 0.30
CA PRO A 15 -15.12 12.69 1.53
C PRO A 15 -14.01 11.74 1.98
N LEU A 16 -12.83 12.28 2.29
CA LEU A 16 -11.68 11.47 2.73
C LEU A 16 -11.61 11.57 4.26
N GLU A 17 -11.45 10.43 4.91
CA GLU A 17 -11.13 10.34 6.32
C GLU A 17 -9.64 10.08 6.49
N SER A 18 -9.08 10.51 7.61
CA SER A 18 -7.66 10.29 7.94
C SER A 18 -7.55 9.37 9.15
N PHE A 19 -6.67 8.39 9.08
CA PHE A 19 -6.28 7.57 10.20
C PHE A 19 -4.83 7.86 10.57
N THR A 20 -4.59 8.07 11.85
CA THR A 20 -3.25 8.17 12.43
C THR A 20 -3.07 6.99 13.37
N PHE A 21 -1.96 6.27 13.20
CA PHE A 21 -1.63 5.18 14.12
C PHE A 21 -1.51 5.73 15.56
N PRO A 22 -1.90 4.97 16.58
CA PRO A 22 -1.77 5.35 17.99
C PRO A 22 -0.34 5.74 18.43
N ASP A 23 0.69 5.31 17.70
CA ASP A 23 2.08 5.72 17.91
C ASP A 23 2.37 7.15 17.39
N GLY A 24 1.44 7.75 16.65
CA GLY A 24 1.51 9.11 16.12
C GLY A 24 2.40 9.27 14.89
N HIS A 25 3.06 8.20 14.43
CA HIS A 25 4.10 8.31 13.42
C HIS A 25 3.56 8.19 12.00
N ILE A 26 2.75 7.16 11.73
CA ILE A 26 2.20 6.93 10.40
C ILE A 26 0.76 7.46 10.33
N SER A 27 0.46 8.22 9.29
CA SER A 27 -0.90 8.63 8.96
C SER A 27 -1.21 8.41 7.49
N PHE A 28 -2.48 8.10 7.18
CA PHE A 28 -2.97 7.95 5.80
C PHE A 28 -4.43 8.39 5.68
N SER A 29 -4.84 8.70 4.45
CA SER A 29 -6.22 9.05 4.11
C SER A 29 -6.92 7.91 3.36
N TYR A 30 -8.21 7.73 3.60
CA TYR A 30 -9.04 6.70 2.99
C TYR A 30 -10.45 7.23 2.66
N PRO A 31 -11.17 6.64 1.70
CA PRO A 31 -12.54 7.05 1.36
C PRO A 31 -13.51 6.92 2.54
N ALA A 32 -14.35 7.94 2.75
CA ALA A 32 -15.43 7.91 3.75
C ALA A 32 -16.43 6.83 3.37
N GLY A 33 -16.57 5.83 4.22
CA GLY A 33 -17.31 4.59 3.97
C GLY A 33 -16.46 3.34 4.10
N TRP A 34 -15.14 3.47 4.05
CA TRP A 34 -14.23 2.41 4.48
C TRP A 34 -14.05 2.46 6.00
N SER A 35 -13.65 1.33 6.56
CA SER A 35 -13.40 1.19 7.99
C SER A 35 -11.94 0.81 8.23
N VAL A 36 -11.34 1.37 9.29
CA VAL A 36 -9.99 1.01 9.73
C VAL A 36 -10.07 0.38 11.10
N ARG A 37 -9.50 -0.82 11.25
CA ARG A 37 -9.33 -1.49 12.54
C ARG A 37 -7.86 -1.75 12.81
N THR A 38 -7.45 -1.68 14.07
CA THR A 38 -6.08 -2.01 14.47
C THR A 38 -6.02 -3.36 15.16
N GLN A 39 -4.99 -4.15 14.86
CA GLN A 39 -4.65 -5.40 15.55
C GLN A 39 -3.14 -5.48 15.84
N ARG A 40 -2.72 -6.30 16.79
CA ARG A 40 -1.29 -6.52 17.09
C ARG A 40 -0.92 -7.96 16.75
N GLY A 41 -0.14 -8.17 15.69
CA GLY A 41 0.25 -9.49 15.22
C GLY A 41 -0.94 -10.38 14.80
N PRO A 42 -0.73 -11.70 14.58
CA PRO A 42 -1.81 -12.62 14.28
C PRO A 42 -2.73 -12.77 15.51
N GLY A 43 -3.87 -12.08 15.45
CA GLY A 43 -4.84 -11.99 16.55
C GLY A 43 -4.83 -10.60 17.21
N SER A 44 -6.00 -10.11 17.63
CA SER A 44 -6.16 -8.73 18.13
C SER A 44 -5.39 -8.41 19.42
N ASP A 45 -4.87 -9.43 20.12
CA ASP A 45 -4.24 -9.35 21.44
C ASP A 45 -2.76 -9.79 21.45
N GLY A 46 -2.01 -9.51 20.39
CA GLY A 46 -0.57 -9.74 20.39
C GLY A 46 0.16 -8.90 21.45
N PRO A 47 1.27 -9.41 22.01
CA PRO A 47 2.02 -8.69 23.03
C PRO A 47 2.53 -7.33 22.54
N PRO A 48 2.78 -6.36 23.45
CA PRO A 48 2.99 -4.95 23.09
C PRO A 48 4.25 -4.66 22.26
N TRP A 49 5.16 -5.63 22.12
CA TRP A 49 6.34 -5.55 21.25
C TRP A 49 6.08 -6.01 19.81
N GLN A 50 4.89 -6.50 19.49
CA GLN A 50 4.48 -6.81 18.12
C GLN A 50 4.04 -5.55 17.38
N PRO A 51 4.29 -5.47 16.05
CA PRO A 51 3.84 -4.36 15.25
C PRO A 51 2.34 -4.17 15.34
N LEU A 52 1.93 -2.91 15.36
CA LEU A 52 0.54 -2.54 15.22
C LEU A 52 0.20 -2.55 13.73
N GLU A 53 -0.82 -3.31 13.36
CA GLU A 53 -1.31 -3.43 11.99
C GLU A 53 -2.70 -2.76 11.90
N ALA A 54 -2.85 -1.79 11.00
CA ALA A 54 -4.12 -1.23 10.60
C ALA A 54 -4.63 -2.00 9.37
N ILE A 55 -5.78 -2.64 9.50
CA ILE A 55 -6.51 -3.27 8.41
C ILE A 55 -7.59 -2.30 7.94
N VAL A 56 -7.57 -2.02 6.64
CA VAL A 56 -8.53 -1.17 5.96
C VAL A 56 -9.50 -2.07 5.21
N SER A 57 -10.78 -1.95 5.54
CA SER A 57 -11.87 -2.67 4.89
C SER A 57 -12.77 -1.71 4.14
N ASP A 58 -13.36 -2.15 3.05
CA ASP A 58 -14.35 -1.36 2.32
C ASP A 58 -15.72 -1.32 3.02
N ALA A 59 -16.70 -0.72 2.35
CA ALA A 59 -18.07 -0.60 2.84
C ALA A 59 -18.82 -1.95 2.91
N THR A 60 -18.36 -3.00 2.22
CA THR A 60 -18.93 -4.36 2.32
C THR A 60 -18.31 -5.16 3.45
N GLY A 61 -17.19 -4.68 4.01
CA GLY A 61 -16.45 -5.31 5.09
C GLY A 61 -15.30 -6.20 4.60
N ASP A 62 -14.98 -6.13 3.31
CA ASP A 62 -13.87 -6.87 2.73
C ASP A 62 -12.55 -6.16 3.03
N ASP A 63 -11.56 -6.91 3.53
CA ASP A 63 -10.24 -6.37 3.84
C ASP A 63 -9.49 -6.07 2.54
N LEU A 64 -9.18 -4.79 2.31
CA LEU A 64 -8.52 -4.33 1.10
C LEU A 64 -7.04 -4.08 1.28
N ALA A 65 -6.62 -3.59 2.45
CA ALA A 65 -5.23 -3.25 2.70
C ALA A 65 -4.83 -3.49 4.14
N SER A 66 -3.55 -3.80 4.33
CA SER A 66 -2.90 -3.84 5.62
C SER A 66 -1.73 -2.86 5.62
N ILE A 67 -1.63 -2.05 6.67
CA ILE A 67 -0.49 -1.21 6.96
C ILE A 67 0.03 -1.59 8.35
N SER A 68 1.32 -1.79 8.51
CA SER A 68 1.95 -2.06 9.82
C SER A 68 2.98 -1.00 10.17
N SER A 69 3.06 -0.68 11.46
CA SER A 69 3.99 0.29 12.04
C SER A 69 4.73 -0.32 13.22
N GLY A 70 6.02 0.01 13.37
CA GLY A 70 6.84 -0.37 14.52
C GLY A 70 7.29 -1.84 14.55
N ALA A 71 7.37 -2.51 13.40
CA ALA A 71 7.78 -3.90 13.32
C ALA A 71 9.28 -4.07 13.55
N ASN A 72 9.66 -4.95 14.49
CA ASN A 72 11.04 -5.38 14.67
C ASN A 72 11.24 -6.76 14.05
N GLY A 73 12.24 -6.90 13.16
CA GLY A 73 12.68 -8.20 12.67
C GLY A 73 11.80 -8.87 11.61
N ILE A 74 11.05 -8.11 10.80
CA ILE A 74 10.42 -8.70 9.61
C ILE A 74 11.53 -9.11 8.64
N GLY A 75 11.73 -10.41 8.47
CA GLY A 75 12.62 -10.96 7.46
C GLY A 75 11.86 -11.13 6.15
N CYS A 76 12.47 -10.70 5.05
CA CYS A 76 12.02 -11.04 3.72
C CYS A 76 12.85 -12.21 3.21
N THR A 77 12.20 -13.31 2.85
CA THR A 77 12.88 -14.42 2.16
C THR A 77 12.83 -14.14 0.68
N ALA A 78 13.98 -13.78 0.10
CA ALA A 78 14.07 -13.48 -1.32
C ALA A 78 14.59 -14.69 -2.11
N GLY A 79 13.81 -15.15 -3.09
CA GLY A 79 14.25 -16.06 -4.15
C GLY A 79 14.34 -15.33 -5.50
N PRO A 80 14.98 -15.92 -6.51
CA PRO A 80 14.99 -15.35 -7.85
C PRO A 80 13.59 -15.42 -8.46
N VAL A 81 13.11 -14.30 -9.00
CA VAL A 81 11.82 -14.17 -9.68
C VAL A 81 11.98 -13.36 -10.96
N THR A 82 10.97 -13.40 -11.84
CA THR A 82 10.85 -12.45 -12.95
C THR A 82 9.83 -11.39 -12.56
N ARG A 83 10.27 -10.14 -12.37
CA ARG A 83 9.37 -9.04 -12.01
C ARG A 83 9.00 -8.18 -13.21
N THR A 84 7.72 -7.85 -13.32
CA THR A 84 7.20 -6.79 -14.21
C THR A 84 6.47 -5.77 -13.37
N VAL A 85 6.86 -4.50 -13.45
CA VAL A 85 6.20 -3.41 -12.70
C VAL A 85 5.11 -2.83 -13.59
N LEU A 86 3.88 -2.89 -13.11
CA LEU A 86 2.69 -2.43 -13.82
C LEU A 86 2.42 -0.94 -13.57
N ASP A 87 2.70 -0.45 -12.37
CA ASP A 87 2.61 0.96 -11.99
C ASP A 87 3.60 1.27 -10.87
N ARG A 88 4.07 2.51 -10.81
CA ARG A 88 4.86 3.02 -9.69
C ARG A 88 4.73 4.53 -9.54
N ALA A 89 4.83 5.02 -8.32
CA ALA A 89 4.84 6.46 -8.04
C ALA A 89 5.57 6.75 -6.72
N PRO A 90 6.26 7.90 -6.60
CA PRO A 90 6.89 8.29 -5.33
C PRO A 90 5.84 8.59 -4.26
N VAL A 91 6.14 8.23 -3.01
CA VAL A 91 5.35 8.57 -1.82
C VAL A 91 6.10 9.65 -1.04
N PRO A 92 5.87 10.95 -1.34
CA PRO A 92 6.70 12.03 -0.81
C PRO A 92 6.53 12.26 0.69
N GLY A 93 5.41 11.80 1.27
CA GLY A 93 5.14 11.87 2.70
C GLY A 93 5.99 10.92 3.55
N LEU A 94 6.68 9.97 2.93
CA LEU A 94 7.54 9.02 3.60
C LEU A 94 9.02 9.27 3.30
N ARG A 95 9.84 9.00 4.31
CA ARG A 95 11.30 9.04 4.22
C ARG A 95 11.88 7.93 5.08
N GLU A 96 12.60 7.02 4.46
CA GLU A 96 13.35 6.00 5.21
C GLU A 96 14.54 6.66 5.94
N THR A 97 15.04 5.97 6.96
CA THR A 97 16.15 6.44 7.80
C THR A 97 17.44 6.69 7.00
N ASP A 98 17.65 5.99 5.88
CA ASP A 98 18.77 6.21 4.97
C ASP A 98 18.60 7.43 4.04
N GLY A 99 17.46 8.13 4.14
CA GLY A 99 17.10 9.19 3.22
C GLY A 99 16.69 8.68 1.85
N THR A 100 16.09 7.50 1.74
CA THR A 100 15.38 7.09 0.52
C THR A 100 13.91 7.54 0.60
N THR A 101 13.37 7.99 -0.53
CA THR A 101 11.92 8.22 -0.65
C THR A 101 11.27 6.94 -1.19
N PRO A 102 10.40 6.28 -0.42
CA PRO A 102 9.68 5.09 -0.88
C PRO A 102 8.82 5.34 -2.11
N GLN A 103 8.50 4.25 -2.81
CA GLN A 103 7.63 4.26 -3.96
C GLN A 103 6.46 3.31 -3.74
N PHE A 104 5.28 3.78 -4.09
CA PHE A 104 4.17 2.92 -4.44
C PHE A 104 4.58 2.07 -5.65
N GLY A 105 4.30 0.77 -5.60
CA GLY A 105 4.46 -0.16 -6.69
C GLY A 105 3.23 -1.05 -6.81
N PHE A 106 2.83 -1.31 -8.05
CA PHE A 106 1.99 -2.45 -8.39
C PHE A 106 2.78 -3.31 -9.38
N ASP A 107 3.12 -4.53 -9.00
CA ASP A 107 3.97 -5.41 -9.79
C ASP A 107 3.50 -6.86 -9.76
N VAL A 108 4.02 -7.63 -10.71
CA VAL A 108 3.83 -9.07 -10.78
C VAL A 108 5.18 -9.76 -10.78
N GLU A 109 5.33 -10.71 -9.86
CA GLU A 109 6.47 -11.61 -9.78
C GLU A 109 6.07 -12.98 -10.29
N SER A 110 6.80 -13.48 -11.29
CA SER A 110 6.61 -14.82 -11.83
C SER A 110 7.68 -15.77 -11.29
N THR A 111 7.24 -16.87 -10.70
CA THR A 111 8.13 -17.96 -10.28
C THR A 111 7.45 -19.31 -10.47
N GLY A 112 8.17 -20.28 -11.03
CA GLY A 112 7.62 -21.62 -11.32
C GLY A 112 6.37 -21.61 -12.21
N GLY A 113 6.20 -20.59 -13.07
CA GLY A 113 5.00 -20.43 -13.90
C GLY A 113 3.76 -19.88 -13.19
N THR A 114 3.89 -19.48 -11.92
CA THR A 114 2.82 -18.83 -11.14
C THR A 114 3.12 -17.34 -11.03
N ASP A 115 2.08 -16.52 -11.24
CA ASP A 115 2.14 -15.06 -11.10
C ASP A 115 1.63 -14.65 -9.71
N TYR A 116 2.44 -13.91 -8.98
CA TYR A 116 2.11 -13.31 -7.68
C TYR A 116 2.03 -11.80 -7.86
N TYR A 117 0.93 -11.19 -7.41
CA TYR A 117 0.70 -9.76 -7.55
C TYR A 117 0.91 -9.06 -6.21
N SER A 118 1.67 -7.97 -6.25
CA SER A 118 1.96 -7.15 -5.10
C SER A 118 1.56 -5.71 -5.40
N MET A 119 0.81 -5.10 -4.48
CA MET A 119 0.54 -3.66 -4.49
C MET A 119 0.90 -3.13 -3.11
N GLU A 120 1.97 -2.35 -3.05
CA GLU A 120 2.62 -1.98 -1.79
C GLU A 120 3.47 -0.72 -1.96
N VAL A 121 3.85 -0.13 -0.83
CA VAL A 121 4.90 0.90 -0.77
C VAL A 121 6.19 0.24 -0.30
N SER A 122 7.22 0.34 -1.12
CA SER A 122 8.52 -0.29 -0.89
C SER A 122 9.66 0.65 -1.25
N ASN A 123 10.88 0.28 -0.85
CA ASN A 123 12.08 0.96 -1.32
C ASN A 123 12.20 0.75 -2.85
N PRO A 124 12.53 1.78 -3.65
CA PRO A 124 12.64 1.68 -5.11
C PRO A 124 13.54 0.54 -5.60
N ARG A 125 14.54 0.12 -4.80
CA ARG A 125 15.40 -1.02 -5.12
C ARG A 125 14.63 -2.33 -5.31
N PHE A 126 13.48 -2.48 -4.68
CA PHE A 126 12.61 -3.67 -4.77
C PHE A 126 11.59 -3.59 -5.92
N LEU A 127 11.55 -2.47 -6.65
CA LEU A 127 10.75 -2.31 -7.87
C LEU A 127 11.63 -2.40 -9.14
N GLN A 128 12.78 -3.06 -9.04
CA GLN A 128 13.62 -3.38 -10.20
C GLN A 128 12.95 -4.47 -11.03
N GLU A 129 12.81 -4.23 -12.32
CA GLU A 129 12.24 -5.16 -13.30
C GLU A 129 13.32 -6.06 -13.90
N GLY A 130 12.91 -7.27 -14.29
CA GLY A 130 13.80 -8.20 -14.98
C GLY A 130 13.71 -9.62 -14.47
N GLU A 131 14.39 -10.51 -15.18
CA GLU A 131 14.56 -11.91 -14.81
C GLU A 131 15.67 -12.06 -13.78
N GLY A 132 15.46 -12.92 -12.78
CA GLY A 132 16.46 -13.23 -11.76
C GLY A 132 16.64 -12.13 -10.72
N VAL A 133 15.74 -11.15 -10.68
CA VAL A 133 15.71 -10.17 -9.58
C VAL A 133 15.30 -10.87 -8.29
N ALA A 134 15.80 -10.37 -7.16
CA ALA A 134 15.37 -10.83 -5.86
C ALA A 134 13.89 -10.46 -5.64
N SER A 135 13.09 -11.41 -5.17
CA SER A 135 11.71 -11.17 -4.74
C SER A 135 11.63 -9.99 -3.77
N GLY A 136 10.52 -9.26 -3.86
CA GLY A 136 10.33 -7.95 -3.25
C GLY A 136 10.30 -8.03 -1.73
N CYS A 137 10.63 -6.89 -1.10
CA CYS A 137 10.47 -6.70 0.32
C CYS A 137 9.86 -5.32 0.55
N SER A 138 8.60 -5.27 0.98
CA SER A 138 7.92 -4.02 1.34
C SER A 138 8.35 -3.43 2.68
N LEU A 139 9.37 -3.99 3.33
CA LEU A 139 9.88 -3.45 4.58
C LEU A 139 10.55 -2.09 4.35
N LEU A 140 9.91 -1.06 4.85
CA LEU A 140 10.46 0.29 4.97
C LEU A 140 11.13 0.44 6.34
N ILE A 141 12.33 0.99 6.38
CA ILE A 141 13.04 1.26 7.62
C ILE A 141 12.76 2.70 8.05
N MET A 142 11.87 2.85 9.03
CA MET A 142 11.40 4.13 9.56
C MET A 142 12.01 4.44 10.93
N GLY A 143 11.80 5.66 11.44
CA GLY A 143 12.36 6.11 12.73
C GLY A 143 11.82 5.33 13.95
N ASN A 144 10.60 4.78 13.85
CA ASN A 144 9.95 3.98 14.88
C ASN A 144 10.09 2.47 14.66
N GLY A 145 10.86 2.03 13.66
CA GLY A 145 11.05 0.62 13.30
C GLY A 145 10.63 0.31 11.87
N GLY A 146 10.32 -0.95 11.59
CA GLY A 146 9.85 -1.41 10.30
C GLY A 146 8.40 -1.02 10.03
N ALA A 147 8.12 -0.54 8.83
CA ALA A 147 6.76 -0.35 8.33
C ALA A 147 6.55 -1.19 7.05
N GLN A 148 5.34 -1.72 6.88
CA GLN A 148 4.95 -2.40 5.63
C GLN A 148 3.54 -1.99 5.25
N THR A 149 3.29 -1.97 3.95
CA THR A 149 1.97 -1.73 3.39
C THR A 149 1.73 -2.81 2.35
N ARG A 150 0.53 -3.38 2.30
CA ARG A 150 0.16 -4.32 1.26
C ARG A 150 -1.34 -4.27 1.00
N THR A 151 -1.72 -4.35 -0.27
CA THR A 151 -3.10 -4.70 -0.64
C THR A 151 -3.33 -6.17 -0.33
N ILE A 152 -4.50 -6.47 0.23
CA ILE A 152 -4.97 -7.83 0.48
C ILE A 152 -5.73 -8.27 -0.77
N PHE A 153 -5.18 -9.26 -1.46
CA PHE A 153 -5.84 -9.91 -2.58
C PHE A 153 -6.48 -11.23 -2.13
N GLY A 154 -7.54 -11.65 -2.82
CA GLY A 154 -8.04 -13.03 -2.70
C GLY A 154 -7.03 -14.04 -3.26
N GLU A 155 -7.28 -15.34 -3.03
CA GLU A 155 -6.45 -16.42 -3.58
C GLU A 155 -7.24 -17.23 -4.63
N PRO A 156 -6.86 -17.18 -5.93
CA PRO A 156 -5.82 -16.34 -6.53
C PRO A 156 -6.24 -14.87 -6.68
N ALA A 157 -5.25 -13.96 -6.68
CA ALA A 157 -5.50 -12.50 -6.76
C ALA A 157 -6.23 -12.10 -8.05
N PHE A 158 -5.74 -12.62 -9.18
CA PHE A 158 -6.33 -12.41 -10.49
C PHE A 158 -6.27 -13.71 -11.30
N PRO A 159 -7.27 -13.96 -12.17
CA PRO A 159 -7.25 -15.15 -13.02
C PRO A 159 -6.16 -15.11 -14.10
N ASN A 160 -5.69 -13.91 -14.50
CA ASN A 160 -4.60 -13.69 -15.45
C ASN A 160 -4.14 -12.22 -15.45
N ARG A 161 -3.04 -11.93 -16.16
CA ARG A 161 -2.47 -10.57 -16.29
C ARG A 161 -3.41 -9.56 -16.95
N ALA A 162 -4.28 -9.99 -17.86
CA ALA A 162 -5.24 -9.08 -18.49
C ALA A 162 -6.30 -8.61 -17.48
N ALA A 163 -6.74 -9.48 -16.57
CA ALA A 163 -7.63 -9.12 -15.48
C ALA A 163 -6.96 -8.17 -14.48
N ALA A 164 -5.69 -8.40 -14.13
CA ALA A 164 -4.93 -7.47 -13.29
C ALA A 164 -4.81 -6.08 -13.93
N LYS A 165 -4.54 -6.02 -15.24
CA LYS A 165 -4.49 -4.76 -15.99
C LYS A 165 -5.86 -4.08 -16.09
N ALA A 166 -6.94 -4.85 -16.23
CA ALA A 166 -8.29 -4.31 -16.22
C ALA A 166 -8.67 -3.75 -14.84
N TRP A 167 -8.24 -4.42 -13.76
CA TRP A 167 -8.46 -3.97 -12.39
C TRP A 167 -7.81 -2.59 -12.10
N MET A 168 -6.67 -2.28 -12.72
CA MET A 168 -6.07 -0.94 -12.64
C MET A 168 -6.97 0.19 -13.16
N GLY A 169 -7.97 -0.13 -13.98
CA GLY A 169 -8.97 0.83 -14.46
C GLY A 169 -10.18 1.01 -13.53
N THR A 170 -10.22 0.30 -12.40
CA THR A 170 -11.34 0.36 -11.45
C THR A 170 -11.19 1.48 -10.44
N GLU A 171 -12.31 1.87 -9.84
CA GLU A 171 -12.32 2.84 -8.74
C GLU A 171 -11.61 2.30 -7.49
N GLN A 172 -11.74 1.00 -7.20
CA GLN A 172 -11.04 0.38 -6.07
C GLN A 172 -9.52 0.52 -6.20
N TYR A 173 -8.96 0.31 -7.39
CA TYR A 173 -7.53 0.52 -7.63
C TYR A 173 -7.11 1.97 -7.37
N SER A 174 -7.86 2.94 -7.91
CA SER A 174 -7.51 4.36 -7.76
C SER A 174 -7.60 4.81 -6.30
N GLN A 175 -8.59 4.33 -5.56
CA GLN A 175 -8.76 4.59 -4.12
C GLN A 175 -7.63 3.97 -3.28
N LEU A 176 -7.25 2.72 -3.55
CA LEU A 176 -6.13 2.07 -2.87
C LEU A 176 -4.79 2.75 -3.19
N LYS A 177 -4.57 3.12 -4.45
CA LYS A 177 -3.38 3.87 -4.85
C LYS A 177 -3.34 5.23 -4.14
N ALA A 178 -4.46 5.95 -4.09
CA ALA A 178 -4.54 7.23 -3.38
C ALA A 178 -4.23 7.07 -1.87
N LEU A 179 -4.74 6.01 -1.23
CA LEU A 179 -4.41 5.68 0.16
C LEU A 179 -2.90 5.50 0.34
N MET A 180 -2.26 4.66 -0.48
CA MET A 180 -0.82 4.42 -0.39
C MET A 180 0.02 5.67 -0.67
N LEU A 181 -0.40 6.52 -1.62
CA LEU A 181 0.27 7.78 -1.91
C LEU A 181 0.08 8.84 -0.81
N SER A 182 -0.97 8.73 0.00
CA SER A 182 -1.27 9.63 1.12
C SER A 182 -0.48 9.32 2.39
N LEU A 183 0.28 8.23 2.41
CA LEU A 183 1.06 7.85 3.58
C LEU A 183 2.07 8.93 3.93
N THR A 184 2.04 9.32 5.20
CA THR A 184 2.93 10.32 5.79
C THR A 184 3.56 9.80 7.06
N TYR A 185 4.81 10.21 7.30
CA TYR A 185 5.54 9.93 8.53
C TYR A 185 5.86 11.25 9.25
N SER A 186 5.56 11.33 10.56
CA SER A 186 5.80 12.50 11.42
C SER A 186 6.68 12.19 12.64
#